data_AF-A0A957MDN1-F1
#
_entry.id   AF-A0A957MDN1-F1
#
_cell.length_a   1.000
_cell.length_b   1.000
_cell.length_c   1.000
_cell.angle_alpha   90.00
_cell.angle_beta   90.00
_cell.angle_gamma   90.00
#
_symmetry.space_group_name_H-M   'P 1'
#
loop_
_entity.id
_entity.type
_entity.pdbx_description
1 polymer ?
#
loop_
_entity_poly.entity_id
_entity_poly.type
_entity_poly.pdbx_seq_one_letter_code
_entity_poly.pdbx_strand_id
1 'polypeptide(L)'
;MAEPSLKASVPSAKAVVAGSTPVLSNEQLLAMYRMMFLIRRVEESLLELAESGKIGGAMHTAIGHEGAAVGMAAALRKDDYLTCTYRGHHHSLARGMDAKRAICEVLGKEPGFAKGKGGSMHFLDPS
;
A
#
# COMPACT_ATOMS: atom_id res chain seq x y z
N MET A 1 -17.64 1.51 20.01
CA MET A 1 -16.53 0.61 19.63
C MET A 1 -15.60 1.42 18.74
N ALA A 2 -14.32 1.55 19.06
CA ALA A 2 -13.38 2.24 18.17
C ALA A 2 -13.27 1.44 16.85
N GLU A 3 -13.38 2.10 15.69
CA GLU A 3 -13.17 1.44 14.40
C GLU A 3 -11.74 0.84 14.38
N PRO A 4 -11.55 -0.41 13.91
CA PRO A 4 -10.22 -0.95 13.75
C PRO A 4 -9.45 -0.11 12.72
N SER A 5 -8.36 0.51 13.17
CA SER A 5 -7.44 1.24 12.30
C SER A 5 -6.71 0.26 11.37
N LEU A 6 -6.93 0.37 10.06
CA LEU A 6 -6.20 -0.38 9.03
C LEU A 6 -4.81 0.22 8.73
N LYS A 7 -4.30 1.07 9.62
CA LYS A 7 -2.95 1.63 9.49
C LYS A 7 -1.93 0.57 9.87
N ALA A 8 -1.31 -0.03 8.87
CA ALA A 8 -0.05 -0.73 9.01
C ALA A 8 1.05 0.12 8.36
N SER A 9 2.20 0.22 9.02
CA SER A 9 3.36 0.89 8.45
C SER A 9 4.56 -0.02 8.56
N VAL A 10 5.33 -0.10 7.48
CA VAL A 10 6.63 -0.78 7.52
C VAL A 10 7.61 0.12 8.29
N PRO A 11 8.42 -0.43 9.21
CA PRO A 11 9.52 0.32 9.81
C PRO A 11 10.47 0.80 8.70
N SER A 12 10.57 2.11 8.51
CA SER A 12 11.50 2.73 7.54
C SER A 12 12.92 2.73 8.10
N ALA A 13 13.90 2.38 7.27
CA ALA A 13 15.31 2.38 7.63
C ALA A 13 15.88 3.80 7.77
N LYS A 14 16.87 3.96 8.67
CA LYS A 14 17.89 5.00 8.53
C LYS A 14 18.90 4.47 7.51
N ALA A 15 18.66 4.70 6.21
CA ALA A 15 19.53 4.39 5.05
C ALA A 15 20.53 3.21 5.26
N VAL A 16 20.24 2.05 4.67
CA VAL A 16 21.14 0.89 4.77
C VAL A 16 22.46 1.18 4.05
N VAL A 17 23.58 0.99 4.75
CA VAL A 17 24.94 1.05 4.17
C VAL A 17 25.17 -0.21 3.32
N ALA A 18 25.59 -0.03 2.07
CA ALA A 18 25.87 -1.15 1.17
C ALA A 18 26.96 -2.08 1.76
N GLY A 19 26.67 -3.39 1.86
CA GLY A 19 27.69 -4.41 2.17
C GLY A 19 27.27 -5.57 3.07
N SER A 20 26.12 -5.53 3.75
CA SER A 20 25.65 -6.64 4.58
C SER A 20 24.14 -6.83 4.52
N THR A 21 23.68 -8.09 4.56
CA THR A 21 22.26 -8.42 4.72
C THR A 21 21.81 -7.96 6.11
N PRO A 22 20.83 -7.06 6.22
CA PRO A 22 20.39 -6.57 7.52
C PRO A 22 19.75 -7.71 8.31
N VAL A 23 20.18 -7.88 9.56
CA VAL A 23 19.51 -8.78 10.50
C VAL A 23 18.26 -8.06 11.00
N LEU A 24 17.09 -8.55 10.60
CA LEU A 24 15.80 -8.00 11.00
C LEU A 24 15.36 -8.61 12.33
N SER A 25 14.84 -7.77 13.24
CA SER A 25 14.23 -8.26 14.48
C SER A 25 12.91 -8.97 14.19
N ASN A 26 12.46 -9.83 15.12
CA ASN A 26 11.15 -10.47 15.02
C ASN A 26 10.01 -9.46 14.92
N GLU A 27 10.14 -8.30 15.58
CA GLU A 27 9.16 -7.22 15.49
C GLU A 27 9.11 -6.63 14.07
N GLN A 28 10.27 -6.37 13.45
CA GLN A 28 10.34 -5.89 12.07
C GLN A 28 9.76 -6.91 11.09
N LEU A 29 10.14 -8.19 11.23
CA LEU A 29 9.62 -9.28 10.40
C LEU A 29 8.09 -9.39 10.52
N LEU A 30 7.55 -9.30 11.74
CA LEU A 30 6.11 -9.35 11.97
C LEU A 30 5.38 -8.14 11.39
N ALA A 31 5.97 -6.94 11.49
CA ALA A 31 5.42 -5.73 10.88
C ALA A 31 5.40 -5.83 9.34
N MET A 32 6.49 -6.31 8.73
CA MET A 32 6.58 -6.55 7.29
C MET A 32 5.55 -7.60 6.84
N TYR A 33 5.41 -8.71 7.57
CA TYR A 33 4.41 -9.73 7.27
C TYR A 33 2.98 -9.18 7.34
N ARG A 34 2.64 -8.45 8.40
CA ARG A 34 1.32 -7.80 8.54
C ARG A 34 1.04 -6.83 7.40
N MET A 35 2.05 -6.07 6.96
CA MET A 35 1.89 -5.17 5.82
C MET A 35 1.65 -5.92 4.51
N MET A 36 2.43 -6.98 4.23
CA MET A 36 2.21 -7.82 3.04
C MET A 36 0.81 -8.45 3.06
N PHE A 37 0.37 -8.93 4.22
CA PHE A 37 -0.97 -9.49 4.37
C PHE A 37 -2.07 -8.44 4.17
N LEU A 38 -1.91 -7.23 4.72
CA LEU A 38 -2.84 -6.13 4.49
C LEU A 38 -2.95 -5.79 2.99
N ILE A 39 -1.82 -5.64 2.30
CA ILE A 39 -1.78 -5.39 0.85
C ILE A 39 -2.54 -6.50 0.12
N ARG A 40 -2.21 -7.77 0.40
CA ARG A 40 -2.90 -8.91 -0.22
C ARG A 40 -4.41 -8.83 -0.05
N ARG A 41 -4.89 -8.58 1.17
CA ARG A 41 -6.32 -8.51 1.46
C ARG A 41 -7.01 -7.34 0.76
N VAL A 42 -6.37 -6.18 0.69
CA VAL A 42 -6.91 -5.03 -0.05
C VAL A 42 -7.01 -5.37 -1.54
N GLU A 43 -5.95 -5.91 -2.13
CA GLU A 43 -5.87 -6.26 -3.54
C GLU A 43 -6.90 -7.34 -3.94
N GLU A 44 -7.04 -8.41 -3.14
CA GLU A 44 -8.06 -9.45 -3.34
C GLU A 44 -9.47 -8.87 -3.25
N SER A 45 -9.76 -8.04 -2.24
CA SER A 45 -11.07 -7.40 -2.11
C SER A 45 -11.38 -6.45 -3.27
N LEU A 46 -10.39 -5.69 -3.75
CA LEU A 46 -10.59 -4.84 -4.92
C LEU A 46 -10.79 -5.66 -6.19
N LEU A 47 -10.12 -6.80 -6.34
CA LEU A 47 -10.33 -7.71 -7.46
C LEU A 47 -11.77 -8.26 -7.46
N GLU A 48 -12.26 -8.77 -6.33
CA GLU A 48 -13.64 -9.25 -6.17
C GLU A 48 -14.67 -8.14 -6.51
N LEU A 49 -14.40 -6.90 -6.10
CA LEU A 49 -15.25 -5.74 -6.41
C LEU A 49 -15.20 -5.38 -7.90
N ALA A 50 -14.05 -5.52 -8.56
CA ALA A 50 -13.91 -5.30 -9.99
C ALA A 50 -14.65 -6.38 -10.78
N GLU A 51 -14.48 -7.65 -10.42
CA GLU A 51 -15.16 -8.79 -11.06
C GLU A 51 -16.69 -8.73 -10.90
N SER A 52 -17.17 -8.18 -9.78
CA SER A 52 -18.61 -7.91 -9.57
C SER A 52 -19.12 -6.63 -10.24
N GLY A 53 -18.30 -5.92 -11.01
CA GLY A 53 -18.67 -4.72 -11.76
C GLY A 53 -18.85 -3.46 -10.90
N LYS A 54 -18.37 -3.47 -9.65
CA LYS A 54 -18.50 -2.32 -8.73
C LYS A 54 -17.38 -1.29 -8.87
N ILE A 55 -16.30 -1.63 -9.57
CA ILE A 55 -15.20 -0.71 -9.91
C ILE A 55 -15.29 -0.40 -11.40
N GLY A 56 -15.33 0.89 -11.73
CA GLY A 56 -15.29 1.35 -13.11
C GLY A 56 -13.87 1.48 -13.63
N GLY A 57 -13.65 1.15 -14.90
CA GLY A 57 -12.37 1.31 -15.58
C GLY A 57 -11.36 0.18 -15.31
N ALA A 58 -10.07 0.49 -15.46
CA ALA A 58 -9.01 -0.51 -15.36
C ALA A 58 -8.57 -0.73 -13.90
N MET A 59 -8.51 -2.01 -13.49
CA MET A 59 -7.98 -2.44 -12.19
C MET A 59 -6.71 -3.26 -12.42
N HIS A 60 -5.60 -2.84 -11.82
CA HIS A 60 -4.30 -3.50 -11.97
C HIS A 60 -3.79 -3.98 -10.62
N THR A 61 -4.02 -5.25 -10.31
CA THR A 61 -3.68 -5.79 -8.99
C THR A 61 -2.20 -6.11 -8.85
N ALA A 62 -1.59 -5.84 -7.70
CA ALA A 62 -0.20 -6.18 -7.44
C ALA A 62 -0.03 -7.50 -6.65
N ILE A 63 -1.03 -8.39 -6.70
CA ILE A 63 -1.01 -9.69 -6.03
C ILE A 63 0.27 -10.45 -6.43
N GLY A 64 1.05 -10.86 -5.43
CA GLY A 64 2.34 -11.54 -5.60
C GLY A 64 3.57 -10.61 -5.58
N HIS A 65 3.38 -9.28 -5.59
CA HIS A 65 4.46 -8.29 -5.53
C HIS A 65 4.59 -7.62 -4.16
N GLU A 66 3.93 -8.14 -3.12
CA GLU A 66 3.88 -7.50 -1.80
C GLU A 66 5.26 -7.39 -1.15
N GLY A 67 6.08 -8.43 -1.32
CA GLY A 67 7.46 -8.44 -0.82
C GLY A 67 8.32 -7.34 -1.44
N ALA A 68 8.14 -7.04 -2.72
CA ALA A 68 8.86 -5.95 -3.39
C ALA A 68 8.46 -4.58 -2.81
N ALA A 69 7.17 -4.33 -2.60
CA ALA A 69 6.69 -3.09 -2.00
C ALA A 69 7.15 -2.92 -0.55
N VAL A 70 6.99 -3.95 0.28
CA VAL A 70 7.34 -3.90 1.71
C VAL A 70 8.85 -3.84 1.91
N GLY A 71 9.63 -4.59 1.14
CA GLY A 71 11.09 -4.52 1.18
C GLY A 71 11.62 -3.15 0.76
N MET A 72 11.07 -2.58 -0.32
CA MET A 72 11.39 -1.21 -0.75
C MET A 72 11.04 -0.20 0.35
N ALA A 73 9.83 -0.25 0.90
CA ALA A 73 9.41 0.69 1.94
C ALA A 73 10.24 0.56 3.23
N ALA A 74 10.70 -0.65 3.58
CA ALA A 74 11.61 -0.86 4.69
C ALA A 74 12.99 -0.24 4.45
N ALA A 75 13.47 -0.26 3.20
CA ALA A 75 14.80 0.25 2.85
C ALA A 75 14.86 1.77 2.65
N LEU A 76 13.76 2.39 2.22
CA LEU A 76 13.67 3.83 2.04
C LEU A 76 13.62 4.58 3.38
N ARG A 77 14.15 5.81 3.38
CA ARG A 77 13.90 6.78 4.44
C ARG A 77 12.47 7.32 4.33
N LYS A 78 11.96 7.87 5.44
CA LYS A 78 10.61 8.44 5.50
C LYS A 78 10.41 9.60 4.53
N ASP A 79 11.46 10.38 4.29
CA ASP A 79 11.50 11.58 3.44
C ASP A 79 11.88 11.29 1.98
N ASP A 80 12.14 10.04 1.61
CA ASP A 80 12.42 9.68 0.22
C ASP A 80 11.12 9.70 -0.61
N TYR A 81 11.17 10.37 -1.76
CA TYR A 81 10.07 10.38 -2.72
C TYR A 81 9.87 9.01 -3.38
N LEU A 82 8.61 8.64 -3.59
CA LEU A 82 8.20 7.46 -4.35
C LEU A 82 7.30 7.90 -5.49
N THR A 83 7.58 7.40 -6.69
CA THR A 83 6.66 7.46 -7.83
C THR A 83 6.31 6.04 -8.27
N CYS A 84 5.11 5.86 -8.80
CA CYS A 84 4.63 4.60 -9.34
C CYS A 84 3.95 4.84 -10.68
N THR A 85 3.88 3.79 -11.49
CA THR A 85 3.04 3.78 -12.70
C THR A 85 1.59 3.47 -12.32
N TYR A 86 0.83 2.84 -13.21
CA TYR A 86 -0.59 2.48 -13.02
C TYR A 86 -0.84 1.34 -12.00
N ARG A 87 0.21 0.68 -11.49
CA ARG A 87 0.13 -0.42 -10.50
C ARG A 87 0.68 0.02 -9.14
N GLY A 88 0.15 1.11 -8.58
CA GLY A 88 0.74 1.78 -7.42
C GLY A 88 0.23 1.34 -6.04
N HIS A 89 -0.84 0.54 -5.93
CA HIS A 89 -1.56 0.33 -4.67
C HIS A 89 -0.65 -0.21 -3.56
N HIS A 90 -0.04 -1.38 -3.78
CA HIS A 90 0.88 -2.02 -2.86
C HIS A 90 2.03 -1.12 -2.38
N HIS A 91 2.70 -0.39 -3.28
CA HIS A 91 3.78 0.51 -2.92
C HIS A 91 3.30 1.66 -2.03
N SER A 92 2.14 2.23 -2.35
CA SER A 92 1.61 3.38 -1.63
C SER A 92 1.08 2.98 -0.25
N LEU A 93 0.42 1.82 -0.16
CA LEU A 93 0.04 1.19 1.11
C LEU A 93 1.27 0.88 1.97
N ALA A 94 2.34 0.31 1.39
CA ALA A 94 3.57 0.01 2.12
C ALA A 94 4.26 1.27 2.67
N ARG A 95 4.06 2.42 2.03
CA ARG A 95 4.51 3.74 2.50
C ARG A 95 3.57 4.40 3.52
N GLY A 96 2.51 3.71 3.94
CA GLY A 96 1.65 4.13 5.05
C GLY A 96 0.39 4.87 4.63
N MET A 97 0.02 4.85 3.35
CA MET A 97 -1.31 5.33 2.94
C MET A 97 -2.39 4.53 3.67
N ASP A 98 -3.40 5.25 4.15
CA ASP A 98 -4.56 4.65 4.82
C ASP A 98 -5.34 3.74 3.86
N ALA A 99 -5.45 2.46 4.21
CA ALA A 99 -6.10 1.46 3.36
C ALA A 99 -7.59 1.72 3.14
N LYS A 100 -8.31 2.29 4.13
CA LYS A 100 -9.74 2.60 4.00
C LYS A 100 -9.92 3.71 2.95
N ARG A 101 -9.13 4.78 3.04
CA ARG A 101 -9.15 5.87 2.05
C ARG A 101 -8.69 5.40 0.67
N ALA A 102 -7.70 4.51 0.60
CA ALA A 102 -7.27 3.89 -0.64
C ALA A 102 -8.41 3.12 -1.33
N ILE A 103 -9.13 2.28 -0.59
CA ILE A 103 -10.31 1.56 -1.11
C ILE A 103 -11.40 2.54 -1.55
N CYS A 104 -11.66 3.59 -0.76
CA CYS A 104 -12.61 4.64 -1.14
C CYS A 104 -12.21 5.32 -2.46
N GLU A 105 -10.92 5.57 -2.69
CA GLU A 105 -10.43 6.16 -3.94
C GLU A 105 -10.72 5.27 -5.14
N VAL A 106 -10.43 3.97 -5.04
CA VAL A 106 -10.70 3.00 -6.12
C VAL A 106 -12.20 2.86 -6.40
N LEU A 107 -13.03 2.93 -5.36
CA LEU A 107 -14.49 2.86 -5.47
C LEU A 107 -15.15 4.19 -5.88
N GLY A 108 -14.39 5.23 -6.19
CA GLY A 108 -14.91 6.52 -6.60
C GLY A 108 -15.71 7.23 -5.49
N LYS A 109 -15.31 7.06 -4.23
CA LYS A 109 -15.97 7.64 -3.06
C LYS A 109 -15.23 8.89 -2.56
N GLU A 110 -16.01 9.85 -2.06
CA GLU A 110 -15.51 11.15 -1.57
C GLU A 110 -14.40 11.04 -0.49
N PRO A 111 -14.41 10.06 0.44
CA PRO A 111 -13.33 9.94 1.43
C PRO A 111 -11.95 9.53 0.87
N GLY A 112 -11.87 9.22 -0.44
CA GLY A 112 -10.62 8.93 -1.13
C GLY A 112 -9.63 10.10 -1.11
N PHE A 113 -8.36 9.82 -1.42
CA PHE A 113 -7.30 10.83 -1.41
C PHE A 113 -7.50 11.96 -2.43
N ALA A 114 -8.03 11.63 -3.61
CA ALA A 114 -8.41 12.56 -4.65
C ALA A 114 -9.94 12.67 -4.79
N LYS A 115 -10.66 12.39 -3.70
CA LYS A 115 -12.13 12.38 -3.62
C LYS A 115 -12.78 11.40 -4.61
N GLY A 116 -12.11 10.28 -4.88
CA GLY A 116 -12.60 9.24 -5.80
C GLY A 116 -12.44 9.59 -7.28
N LYS A 117 -11.66 10.61 -7.62
CA LYS A 117 -11.45 11.04 -9.02
C LYS A 117 -10.25 10.37 -9.68
N GLY A 118 -9.30 9.86 -8.89
CA GLY A 118 -8.09 9.20 -9.39
C GLY A 118 -8.30 7.72 -9.70
N GLY A 119 -9.15 7.05 -8.92
CA GLY A 119 -9.45 5.63 -9.10
C GLY A 119 -8.21 4.73 -8.93
N SER A 120 -8.18 3.60 -9.63
CA SER A 120 -7.11 2.60 -9.47
C SER A 120 -5.73 3.09 -9.94
N MET A 121 -5.64 3.93 -10.97
CA MET A 121 -4.35 4.22 -11.60
C MET A 121 -3.65 5.45 -11.02
N HIS A 122 -4.39 6.34 -10.35
CA HIS A 122 -3.89 7.62 -9.87
C HIS A 122 -3.94 7.69 -8.34
N PHE A 123 -3.18 6.80 -7.70
CA PHE A 123 -2.95 6.80 -6.26
C PHE A 123 -1.96 7.91 -5.91
N LEU A 124 -2.48 9.01 -5.35
CA LEU A 124 -1.69 10.16 -4.91
C LEU A 124 -2.00 10.42 -3.44
N ASP A 125 -0.97 10.56 -2.61
CA ASP A 125 -1.10 11.17 -1.29
C ASP A 125 -0.50 12.58 -1.36
N PRO A 126 -1.30 13.65 -1.20
CA PRO A 126 -0.81 15.03 -1.29
C PRO A 126 -0.16 15.55 0.00
N SER A 127 -0.15 14.77 1.10
CA SER A 127 0.45 15.16 2.39
C SER A 127 1.96 14.95 2.42
#